data_AF-W1SCF2-F1
#
_entry.id   AF-W1SCF2-F1
#
_cell.length_a   1.000
_cell.length_b   1.000
_cell.length_c   1.000
_cell.angle_alpha   90.00
_cell.angle_beta   90.00
_cell.angle_gamma   90.00
#
_symmetry.space_group_name_H-M   'P 1'
#
loop_
_entity.id
_entity.type
_entity.pdbx_description
1 polymer ?
#
loop_
_entity_poly.entity_id
_entity_poly.type
_entity_poly.pdbx_seq_one_letter_code
_entity_poly.pdbx_strand_id
1 'polypeptide(L)'
;MDQGVAPRSRGSLRYQRRKARRMGVDPHDVPINPRAGSWQPPEPIGESPVSDLAYSLSMTALLVVLMICGGFVMMASGIDGVWFWAWVLFLLVGQWILWNRRKAGG
;
A
#
# COMPACT_ATOMS: atom_id res chain seq x y z
N MET A 1 -12.43 14.32 32.73
CA MET A 1 -13.45 13.38 33.22
C MET A 1 -14.41 13.16 32.07
N ASP A 2 -14.19 12.11 31.28
CA ASP A 2 -14.98 11.84 30.08
C ASP A 2 -16.27 11.13 30.47
N GLN A 3 -17.30 11.93 30.73
CA GLN A 3 -18.66 11.45 30.91
C GLN A 3 -19.30 11.22 29.53
N GLY A 4 -19.93 10.06 29.36
CA GLY A 4 -21.06 9.93 28.47
C GLY A 4 -20.77 9.36 27.08
N VAL A 5 -20.64 8.04 27.00
CA VAL A 5 -21.18 7.33 25.83
C VAL A 5 -22.38 6.54 26.31
N ALA A 6 -23.57 7.12 26.14
CA ALA A 6 -24.82 6.43 26.38
C ALA A 6 -24.86 5.13 25.54
N PRO A 7 -25.36 4.03 26.09
CA PRO A 7 -25.40 2.74 25.38
C PRO A 7 -26.21 2.85 24.09
N ARG A 8 -25.58 2.48 22.97
CA ARG A 8 -26.16 2.62 21.62
C ARG A 8 -27.33 1.65 21.33
N SER A 9 -27.59 0.64 22.17
CA SER A 9 -28.73 -0.27 22.00
C SER A 9 -29.25 -0.91 23.31
N ARG A 10 -30.51 -1.38 23.30
CA ARG A 10 -31.12 -2.16 24.41
C ARG A 10 -30.30 -3.41 24.78
N GLY A 11 -29.63 -4.04 23.81
CA GLY A 11 -28.78 -5.21 24.03
C GLY A 11 -27.48 -4.88 24.78
N SER A 12 -26.84 -3.74 24.46
CA SER A 12 -25.60 -3.32 25.13
C SER A 12 -25.83 -2.97 26.61
N LEU A 13 -27.02 -2.48 26.97
CA LEU A 13 -27.42 -2.19 28.35
C LEU A 13 -27.45 -3.45 29.24
N ARG A 14 -27.96 -4.57 28.70
CA ARG A 14 -28.05 -5.84 29.46
C ARG A 14 -26.66 -6.39 29.76
N TYR A 15 -25.75 -6.31 28.78
CA TYR A 15 -24.36 -6.70 28.94
C TYR A 15 -23.63 -5.81 29.96
N GLN A 16 -23.80 -4.48 29.87
CA GLN A 16 -23.22 -3.53 30.82
C GLN A 16 -23.68 -3.79 32.25
N ARG A 17 -24.99 -3.95 32.49
CA ARG A 17 -25.53 -4.27 33.83
C ARG A 17 -24.96 -5.57 34.40
N ARG A 18 -24.76 -6.59 33.55
CA ARG A 18 -24.16 -7.87 33.98
C ARG A 18 -22.67 -7.70 34.31
N LYS A 19 -21.94 -6.90 33.54
CA LYS A 19 -20.52 -6.61 33.78
C LYS A 19 -20.34 -5.73 35.03
N ALA A 20 -21.18 -4.72 35.22
CA ALA A 20 -21.22 -3.83 36.38
C ALA A 20 -21.37 -4.63 37.69
N ARG A 21 -22.38 -5.53 37.74
CA ARG A 21 -22.59 -6.43 38.89
C ARG A 21 -21.40 -7.32 39.22
N ARG A 22 -20.60 -7.74 38.24
CA ARG A 22 -19.39 -8.54 38.49
C ARG A 22 -18.25 -7.70 39.07
N MET A 23 -18.18 -6.43 38.72
CA MET A 23 -17.11 -5.52 39.16
C MET A 23 -17.49 -4.73 40.42
N GLY A 24 -18.75 -4.79 40.86
CA GLY A 24 -19.25 -4.00 41.99
C GLY A 24 -19.36 -2.51 41.72
N VAL A 25 -19.41 -2.11 40.44
CA VAL A 25 -19.39 -0.71 39.98
C VAL A 25 -20.77 -0.33 39.43
N ASP A 26 -21.12 0.95 39.45
CA ASP A 26 -22.34 1.46 38.82
C ASP A 26 -22.34 1.13 37.31
N PRO A 27 -23.46 0.61 36.75
CA PRO A 27 -23.61 0.42 35.30
C PRO A 27 -23.24 1.62 34.42
N HIS A 28 -23.39 2.85 34.93
CA HIS A 28 -23.04 4.08 34.22
C HIS A 28 -21.53 4.36 34.18
N ASP A 29 -20.78 3.78 35.12
CA ASP A 29 -19.32 3.94 35.24
C ASP A 29 -18.54 2.77 34.61
N VAL A 30 -19.23 1.82 33.97
CA VAL A 30 -18.58 0.71 33.28
C VAL A 30 -17.89 1.24 32.02
N PRO A 31 -16.55 1.12 31.90
CA PRO A 31 -15.85 1.54 30.69
C PRO A 31 -16.32 0.66 29.52
N ILE A 32 -17.04 1.29 28.61
CA ILE A 32 -17.40 0.73 27.32
C ILE A 32 -16.17 0.96 26.46
N ASN A 33 -15.37 -0.07 26.21
CA ASN A 33 -14.32 0.03 25.22
C ASN A 33 -15.01 -0.03 23.85
N PRO A 34 -15.11 1.08 23.08
CA PRO A 34 -15.73 1.04 21.77
C PRO A 34 -14.81 0.22 20.87
N ARG A 35 -15.21 -1.01 20.58
CA ARG A 35 -14.51 -1.93 19.65
C ARG A 35 -14.39 -1.35 18.21
N ALA A 36 -14.94 -0.16 17.97
CA ALA A 36 -14.97 0.54 16.70
C ALA A 36 -14.17 1.87 16.70
N GLY A 37 -13.43 2.20 17.77
CA GLY A 37 -12.62 3.43 17.84
C GLY A 37 -11.13 3.24 17.57
N SER A 38 -10.63 2.00 17.59
CA SER A 38 -9.20 1.68 17.50
C SER A 38 -8.85 0.77 16.33
N TRP A 39 -9.77 0.54 15.38
CA TRP A 39 -9.34 0.01 14.09
C TRP A 39 -8.72 1.17 13.31
N GLN A 40 -7.49 1.49 13.66
CA GLN A 40 -6.59 2.10 12.71
C GLN A 40 -6.27 0.97 11.73
N PRO A 41 -6.53 1.13 10.41
CA PRO A 41 -5.89 0.24 9.46
C PRO A 41 -4.40 0.22 9.83
N PRO A 42 -3.73 -0.95 9.86
CA PRO A 42 -2.30 -0.96 10.07
C PRO A 42 -1.72 0.06 9.10
N GLU A 43 -1.04 1.10 9.63
CA GLU A 43 -0.20 1.95 8.78
C GLU A 43 0.60 1.00 7.91
N PRO A 44 0.67 1.19 6.59
CA PRO A 44 1.46 0.30 5.75
C PRO A 44 2.91 0.36 6.24
N ILE A 45 3.29 -0.59 7.08
CA ILE A 45 4.63 -0.75 7.61
C ILE A 45 5.46 -1.24 6.43
N GLY A 46 6.05 -0.28 5.70
CA GLY A 46 6.96 -0.53 4.60
C GLY A 46 6.30 -0.83 3.25
N GLU A 47 7.03 -0.53 2.19
CA GLU A 47 6.72 -0.98 0.83
C GLU A 47 6.47 -2.49 0.85
N SER A 48 5.27 -2.91 0.48
CA SER A 48 4.96 -4.34 0.48
C SER A 48 5.86 -5.06 -0.54
N PRO A 49 6.44 -6.22 -0.22
CA PRO A 49 7.25 -6.97 -1.18
C PRO A 49 6.45 -7.34 -2.44
N VAL A 50 5.12 -7.39 -2.32
CA VAL A 50 4.19 -7.60 -3.43
C VAL A 50 4.10 -6.38 -4.34
N SER A 51 4.10 -5.15 -3.81
CA SER A 51 4.12 -3.93 -4.62
C SER A 51 5.44 -3.75 -5.37
N ASP A 52 6.56 -4.18 -4.78
CA ASP A 52 7.86 -4.18 -5.45
C ASP A 52 7.93 -5.22 -6.57
N LEU A 53 7.38 -6.41 -6.31
CA LEU A 53 7.30 -7.46 -7.34
C LEU A 53 6.40 -7.03 -8.50
N ALA A 54 5.22 -6.46 -8.22
CA ALA A 54 4.31 -5.97 -9.25
C ALA A 54 4.93 -4.82 -10.06
N TYR A 55 5.64 -3.90 -9.40
CA TYR A 55 6.34 -2.80 -10.07
C TYR A 55 7.51 -3.29 -10.93
N SER A 56 8.32 -4.22 -10.44
CA SER A 56 9.41 -4.80 -11.22
C SER A 56 8.88 -5.57 -12.44
N LEU A 57 7.84 -6.40 -12.27
CA LEU A 57 7.19 -7.10 -13.39
C LEU A 57 6.63 -6.15 -14.44
N SER A 58 5.89 -5.11 -14.02
CA SER A 58 5.32 -4.13 -14.93
C SER A 58 6.38 -3.31 -15.66
N MET A 59 7.44 -2.88 -14.98
CA MET A 59 8.57 -2.19 -15.61
C MET A 59 9.32 -3.07 -16.60
N THR A 60 9.54 -4.35 -16.26
CA THR A 60 10.24 -5.29 -17.14
C THR A 60 9.40 -5.58 -18.40
N ALA A 61 8.08 -5.76 -18.24
CA ALA A 61 7.17 -5.94 -19.36
C ALA A 61 7.16 -4.71 -20.29
N LEU A 62 7.13 -3.51 -19.72
CA LEU A 62 7.15 -2.26 -20.48
C LEU A 62 8.47 -2.10 -21.27
N LEU A 63 9.60 -2.51 -20.69
CA LEU A 63 10.89 -2.54 -21.36
C LEU A 63 10.93 -3.50 -22.55
N VAL A 64 10.37 -4.70 -22.40
CA VAL A 64 10.30 -5.66 -23.50
C VAL A 64 9.46 -5.12 -24.65
N VAL A 65 8.33 -4.49 -24.35
CA VAL A 65 7.47 -3.86 -25.38
C VAL A 65 8.22 -2.73 -26.08
N LEU A 66 8.87 -1.85 -25.31
CA LEU A 66 9.73 -0.82 -25.87
C LEU A 66 10.79 -1.47 -26.76
N MET A 67 11.50 -2.52 -26.31
CA MET A 67 12.59 -3.19 -27.04
C MET A 67 12.15 -3.62 -28.43
N ILE A 68 10.98 -4.25 -28.49
CA ILE A 68 10.39 -4.74 -29.74
C ILE A 68 9.96 -3.57 -30.62
N CYS A 69 9.24 -2.58 -30.08
CA CYS A 69 8.78 -1.43 -30.85
C CYS A 69 9.95 -0.58 -31.38
N GLY A 70 10.95 -0.29 -30.54
CA GLY A 70 12.15 0.45 -30.92
C GLY A 70 12.99 -0.29 -31.96
N GLY A 71 13.16 -1.60 -31.79
CA GLY A 71 13.82 -2.45 -32.78
C GLY A 71 13.10 -2.47 -34.13
N PHE A 72 11.78 -2.60 -34.13
CA PHE A 72 10.97 -2.57 -35.35
C PHE A 72 11.07 -1.22 -36.07
N VAL A 73 10.97 -0.10 -35.34
CA VAL A 73 11.11 1.24 -35.91
C VAL A 73 12.51 1.44 -36.50
N MET A 74 13.57 1.05 -35.80
CA MET A 74 14.93 1.18 -36.31
C MET A 74 15.14 0.34 -37.58
N MET A 75 14.66 -0.90 -37.59
CA MET A 75 14.72 -1.78 -38.76
C MET A 75 13.94 -1.22 -39.96
N ALA A 76 12.76 -0.65 -39.73
CA ALA A 76 11.95 -0.01 -40.77
C ALA A 76 12.60 1.27 -41.33
N SER A 77 13.35 1.99 -40.51
CA SER A 77 14.06 3.23 -40.89
C SER A 77 15.45 3.02 -41.48
N GLY A 78 15.95 1.77 -41.53
CA GLY A 78 17.30 1.46 -42.01
C GLY A 78 18.42 1.95 -41.09
N ILE A 79 18.13 2.15 -39.80
CA ILE A 79 19.10 2.61 -38.81
C ILE A 79 20.01 1.44 -38.38
N ASP A 80 21.33 1.69 -38.38
CA ASP A 80 22.36 0.69 -38.06
C ASP A 80 22.25 0.12 -36.64
N GLY A 81 22.72 -1.11 -36.46
CA GLY A 81 22.68 -1.84 -35.18
C GLY A 81 23.38 -1.12 -34.01
N VAL A 82 24.31 -0.21 -34.27
CA VAL A 82 24.96 0.60 -33.21
C VAL A 82 23.93 1.46 -32.46
N TRP A 83 22.96 2.03 -33.18
CA TRP A 83 21.91 2.85 -32.60
C TRP A 83 20.90 2.02 -31.80
N PHE A 84 20.67 0.77 -32.22
CA PHE A 84 19.86 -0.16 -31.44
C PHE A 84 20.51 -0.41 -30.07
N TRP A 85 21.82 -0.67 -30.03
CA TRP A 85 22.55 -0.85 -28.77
C TRP A 85 22.62 0.42 -27.92
N ALA A 86 22.79 1.59 -28.55
CA ALA A 86 22.73 2.88 -27.83
C ALA A 86 21.35 3.10 -27.19
N TRP A 87 20.28 2.72 -27.89
CA TRP A 87 18.93 2.82 -27.41
C TRP A 87 18.61 1.80 -26.29
N VAL A 88 19.16 0.57 -26.37
CA VAL A 88 19.13 -0.40 -25.27
C VAL A 88 19.80 0.16 -24.01
N LEU A 89 20.99 0.73 -24.15
CA LEU A 89 21.71 1.36 -23.04
C LEU A 89 20.92 2.52 -22.43
N PHE A 90 20.29 3.36 -23.26
CA PHE A 90 19.47 4.46 -22.79
C PHE A 90 18.32 3.97 -21.90
N LEU A 91 17.63 2.91 -22.31
CA LEU A 91 16.53 2.33 -21.54
C LEU A 91 16.99 1.73 -20.21
N LEU A 92 18.13 1.01 -20.20
CA LEU A 92 18.69 0.42 -18.98
C LEU A 92 19.11 1.51 -17.98
N VAL A 93 19.75 2.58 -18.45
CA VAL A 93 20.13 3.71 -17.60
C VAL A 93 18.89 4.43 -17.07
N GLY A 94 17.87 4.64 -17.90
CA GLY A 94 16.60 5.23 -17.47
C GLY A 94 15.91 4.41 -16.38
N GLN A 95 15.87 3.09 -16.52
CA GLN A 95 15.33 2.19 -15.51
C GLN A 95 16.12 2.25 -14.19
N TRP A 96 17.46 2.27 -14.28
CA TRP A 96 18.32 2.38 -13.10
C TRP A 96 18.11 3.69 -12.33
N ILE A 97 17.96 4.81 -13.04
CA ILE A 97 17.64 6.11 -12.43
C ILE A 97 16.28 6.06 -11.72
N LEU A 98 15.24 5.53 -12.39
CA LEU A 98 13.91 5.40 -11.81
C LEU A 98 13.91 4.52 -10.55
N TRP A 99 14.65 3.42 -10.59
CA TRP A 99 14.84 2.51 -9.46
C TRP A 99 15.52 3.20 -8.27
N ASN A 100 16.61 3.94 -8.51
CA ASN A 100 17.32 4.66 -7.46
C ASN A 100 16.50 5.81 -6.86
N ARG A 101 15.73 6.53 -7.68
CA ARG A 101 14.83 7.60 -7.20
C ARG A 101 13.75 7.05 -6.28
N ARG A 102 13.21 5.86 -6.59
CA ARG A 102 12.25 5.19 -5.72
C ARG A 102 12.86 4.83 -4.37
N LYS A 103 14.07 4.25 -4.37
CA LYS A 103 14.79 3.90 -3.13
C LYS A 103 15.19 5.10 -2.27
N ALA A 104 15.37 6.28 -2.87
CA ALA A 104 15.76 7.50 -2.15
C ALA A 104 14.58 8.30 -1.57
N GLY A 105 13.35 7.98 -1.98
CA GLY A 105 12.12 8.67 -1.53
C GLY A 105 11.28 7.89 -0.52
N GLY A 106 11.76 6.72 -0.09
CA GLY A 106 11.14 5.88 0.94
C GLY A 106 11.88 5.97 2.28
#